data_AF-A0A6B2VD15-F1
#
_entry.id   AF-A0A6B2VD15-F1
#
_cell.length_a   1.000
_cell.length_b   1.000
_cell.length_c   1.000
_cell.angle_alpha   90.00
_cell.angle_beta   90.00
_cell.angle_gamma   90.00
#
_symmetry.space_group_name_H-M   'P 1'
#
loop_
_entity.id
_entity.type
_entity.pdbx_description
1 polymer ?
#
loop_
_entity_poly.entity_id
_entity_poly.type
_entity_poly.pdbx_seq_one_letter_code
_entity_poly.pdbx_strand_id
1 'polypeptide(L)' 'MLVRLAELRERVAALVDERSAGDPTAGDPLRGLYLSPEAVQRLLRPAESRPGALPDAAPD' A
#
# COMPACT_ATOMS: atom_id res chain seq x y z
N MET A 1 -2.21 2.22 32.35
CA MET A 1 -1.95 2.60 30.94
C MET A 1 -2.88 1.88 29.96
N LEU A 2 -3.15 0.58 30.15
CA LEU A 2 -4.01 -0.22 29.25
C LEU A 2 -5.47 0.26 29.12
N VAL A 3 -6.04 0.85 30.17
CA VAL A 3 -7.43 1.36 30.15
C VAL A 3 -7.62 2.45 29.08
N ARG A 4 -6.74 3.45 29.05
CA ARG A 4 -6.80 4.52 28.04
C ARG A 4 -6.61 3.98 26.61
N LEU A 5 -5.80 2.93 26.44
CA LEU A 5 -5.61 2.30 25.15
C LEU A 5 -6.86 1.52 24.70
N ALA A 6 -7.53 0.83 25.64
CA ALA A 6 -8.79 0.14 25.36
C ALA A 6 -9.89 1.13 24.94
N GLU A 7 -10.03 2.24 25.69
CA GLU A 7 -10.97 3.32 25.35
C GLU A 7 -10.68 3.92 23.97
N LEU A 8 -9.41 4.16 23.65
CA LEU A 8 -9.02 4.65 22.34
C LEU A 8 -9.39 3.65 21.24
N ARG A 9 -9.11 2.35 21.45
CA ARG A 9 -9.43 1.30 20.50
C ARG A 9 -10.93 1.23 20.23
N GLU A 10 -11.76 1.33 21.25
CA GLU A 10 -13.23 1.34 21.10
C GLU A 10 -13.72 2.54 20.29
N ARG A 11 -13.20 3.73 20.59
CA ARG A 11 -13.56 4.96 19.84
C ARG A 11 -13.15 4.87 18.38
N VAL A 12 -11.95 4.36 18.11
CA VAL A 12 -11.46 4.16 16.74
C VAL A 12 -12.29 3.11 16.01
N ALA A 13 -12.64 2.00 16.66
CA ALA A 13 -13.47 0.96 16.05
C ALA A 13 -14.84 1.52 15.64
N ALA A 14 -15.54 2.22 16.54
CA ALA A 14 -16.82 2.85 16.23
C ALA A 14 -16.72 3.85 15.06
N LEU A 15 -15.64 4.62 15.01
CA LEU A 15 -15.40 5.59 13.94
C LEU A 15 -15.10 4.91 12.58
N VAL A 16 -14.38 3.80 12.60
CA VAL A 16 -14.10 2.99 11.42
C VAL A 16 -15.38 2.35 10.91
N ASP A 17 -16.21 1.79 11.79
CA ASP A 17 -17.49 1.18 11.42
C ASP A 17 -18.42 2.19 10.74
N GLU A 18 -18.57 3.39 11.32
CA GLU A 18 -19.40 4.45 10.76
C GLU A 18 -18.91 4.89 9.37
N ARG A 19 -17.60 5.08 9.19
CA ARG A 19 -17.04 5.47 7.88
C ARG A 19 -17.10 4.34 6.86
N SER A 20 -16.89 3.10 7.29
CA SER A 20 -16.86 1.93 6.42
C SER A 20 -18.24 1.60 5.87
N ALA A 21 -19.31 1.93 6.60
CA ALA A 21 -20.69 1.72 6.13
C ALA A 21 -21.00 2.46 4.81
N GLY A 22 -20.33 3.59 4.54
CA GLY A 22 -20.47 4.36 3.32
C GLY A 22 -19.50 3.97 2.20
N ASP A 23 -18.53 3.09 2.47
CA ASP A 23 -17.47 2.73 1.54
C ASP A 23 -17.59 1.24 1.15
N PRO A 24 -18.07 0.92 -0.06
CA PRO A 24 -18.23 -0.48 -0.49
C PRO A 24 -16.91 -1.25 -0.58
N THR A 25 -15.76 -0.56 -0.55
CA THR A 25 -14.42 -1.15 -0.60
C THR A 25 -13.77 -1.27 0.79
N ALA A 26 -14.46 -0.93 1.88
CA ALA A 26 -13.85 -0.89 3.21
C ALA A 26 -13.24 -2.23 3.69
N GLY A 27 -13.80 -3.36 3.26
CA GLY A 27 -13.30 -4.70 3.59
C GLY A 27 -12.22 -5.23 2.64
N ASP A 28 -11.81 -4.45 1.65
CA ASP A 28 -10.89 -4.90 0.61
C ASP A 28 -9.42 -4.76 1.09
N PRO A 29 -8.68 -5.87 1.26
CA PRO A 29 -7.32 -5.84 1.77
C PRO A 29 -6.32 -5.20 0.79
N LEU A 30 -6.67 -5.10 -0.50
CA LEU A 30 -5.82 -4.51 -1.54
C LEU A 30 -6.20 -3.05 -1.85
N ARG A 31 -7.17 -2.49 -1.12
CA ARG A 31 -7.60 -1.10 -1.30
C ARG A 31 -6.40 -0.15 -1.24
N GLY A 32 -6.31 0.73 -2.25
CA GLY A 32 -5.19 1.68 -2.40
C GLY A 32 -3.92 1.08 -3.02
N LEU A 33 -3.85 -0.24 -3.23
CA LEU A 33 -2.76 -0.93 -3.94
C LEU A 33 -3.14 -1.29 -5.38
N TYR A 34 -4.37 -0.98 -5.80
CA TYR A 34 -4.79 -1.14 -7.18
C TYR A 34 -3.99 -0.24 -8.10
N LEU A 35 -3.33 -0.86 -9.07
CA LEU A 35 -2.58 -0.16 -10.10
C LEU A 35 -3.44 -0.04 -11.35
N SER A 36 -3.40 1.15 -11.95
CA SER A 36 -3.99 1.31 -13.29
C SER A 36 -3.16 0.53 -14.32
N PRO A 37 -3.76 0.12 -15.45
CA PRO A 37 -3.02 -0.54 -16.53
C PRO A 37 -1.78 0.24 -16.99
N GLU A 38 -1.85 1.56 -16.98
CA GLU A 38 -0.75 2.46 -17.32
C GLU A 38 0.34 2.46 -16.25
N ALA A 39 -0.03 2.41 -14.97
CA ALA A 39 0.93 2.30 -13.87
C ALA A 39 1.70 0.98 -13.93
N VAL A 40 1.01 -0.12 -14.23
CA VAL A 40 1.64 -1.44 -14.44
C VAL A 40 2.63 -1.37 -15.60
N GLN A 41 2.24 -0.83 -16.76
CA GLN A 41 3.14 -0.70 -17.91
C GLN A 41 4.37 0.17 -17.62
N ARG A 42 4.22 1.24 -16.84
CA ARG A 42 5.37 2.07 -16.42
C ARG A 42 6.30 1.31 -15.48
N LEU A 43 5.77 0.55 -14.53
CA LEU A 43 6.57 -0.22 -13.57
C LEU A 43 7.31 -1.38 -14.24
N LEU A 44 6.69 -2.01 -15.24
CA LEU A 44 7.28 -3.13 -15.98
C LEU A 44 8.15 -2.69 -17.15
N ARG A 45 8.22 -1.38 -17.44
CA ARG A 45 9.11 -0.88 -18.49
C ARG A 45 10.54 -1.23 -18.07
N PRO A 46 11.30 -1.95 -18.91
CA PRO A 46 12.70 -2.19 -18.65
C PRO A 46 13.37 -0.86 -18.34
N ALA A 47 14.15 -0.80 -17.26
CA ALA A 47 15.00 0.35 -17.03
C ALA A 47 15.85 0.51 -18.29
N GLU A 48 15.58 1.55 -19.09
CA GLU A 48 16.48 1.92 -20.17
C GLU A 48 17.86 1.95 -19.53
N SER A 49 18.79 1.13 -20.05
CA SER A 49 20.14 1.03 -19.53
C SER A 49 20.66 2.44 -19.36
N ARG A 50 20.71 2.90 -18.10
CA ARG A 50 21.21 4.24 -17.81
C ARG A 50 22.62 4.26 -18.40
N PRO A 51 22.93 5.15 -19.34
CA PRO A 51 24.28 5.22 -19.87
C PRO A 51 25.23 5.46 -18.69
N GLY A 52 26.01 4.44 -18.31
CA GLY A 52 26.91 4.47 -17.14
C GLY A 52 26.60 3.50 -15.99
N ALA A 53 25.57 2.65 -16.04
CA ALA A 53 25.44 1.56 -15.08
C ALA A 53 26.53 0.50 -15.36
N LEU A 54 27.59 0.47 -14.55
CA LEU A 54 28.59 -0.60 -14.60
C LEU A 54 27.89 -1.94 -14.36
N PRO A 55 28.23 -2.99 -15.12
CA PRO A 55 27.71 -4.32 -14.86
C PRO A 55 28.09 -4.74 -13.43
N ASP A 56 27.09 -5.22 -12.68
CA ASP A 56 27.28 -5.79 -11.36
C ASP A 56 28.28 -6.95 -11.50
N ALA A 57 29.46 -6.79 -10.89
CA ALA A 57 30.54 -7.75 -11.04
C ALA A 57 30.12 -9.05 -10.35
N ALA A 58 29.96 -10.11 -11.14
CA ALA A 58 29.69 -11.45 -10.63
C ALA A 58 30.82 -11.88 -9.66
N PRO A 59 30.50 -12.52 -8.52
CA PRO A 59 31.51 -13.00 -7.61
C PRO A 59 32.23 -14.24 -8.19
N ASP A 60 33.55 -14.29 -7.99
CA ASP A 60 34.45 -15.41 -8.31
C ASP A 60 34.12 -16.69 -7.53
#